data_AF-A0AA39UW41-F1
#
_entry.id   AF-A0AA39UW41-F1
#
_cell.length_a   1.000
_cell.length_b   1.000
_cell.length_c   1.000
_cell.angle_alpha   90.00
_cell.angle_beta   90.00
_cell.angle_gamma   90.00
#
_symmetry.space_group_name_H-M   'P 1'
#
loop_
_entity.id
_entity.type
_entity.pdbx_description
1 polymer ?
#
loop_
_entity_poly.entity_id
_entity_poly.type
_entity_poly.pdbx_seq_one_letter_code
_entity_poly.pdbx_strand_id
1 'polypeptide(L)'
;PFATHRDFKLGEFILDAALTSKQMTTLFELLTPNSESTQGLALTIKSPRDFQEHWDQAANLITPFEKSTITVPLCGRDKTFNVYQWNLWTWALELIQNPTLEPHFFWDGVQLSKWNGKAFERFIDEPWTAQAFWDLQVHGNIIAVSMN
;
A
#
# COMPACT_ATOMS: atom_id res chain seq x y z
N PRO A 1 -11.58 6.95 -0.88
CA PRO A 1 -11.98 7.50 0.44
C PRO A 1 -11.74 9.01 0.55
N PHE A 2 -10.62 9.56 0.08
CA PHE A 2 -10.39 11.01 -0.02
C PHE A 2 -11.16 11.62 -1.19
N ALA A 3 -11.82 12.75 -0.96
CA ALA A 3 -12.62 13.45 -1.96
C ALA A 3 -11.77 14.13 -3.04
N THR A 4 -10.54 14.56 -2.70
CA THR A 4 -9.63 15.22 -3.63
C THR A 4 -8.19 14.69 -3.48
N HIS A 5 -7.38 14.82 -4.53
CA HIS A 5 -5.94 14.53 -4.47
C HIS A 5 -5.21 15.41 -3.42
N ARG A 6 -5.70 16.62 -3.20
CA ARG A 6 -5.16 17.53 -2.18
C ARG A 6 -5.42 17.01 -0.76
N ASP A 7 -6.63 16.51 -0.49
CA ASP A 7 -6.96 15.88 0.80
C ASP A 7 -6.08 14.65 1.04
N PHE A 8 -5.84 13.84 0.01
CA PHE A 8 -4.92 12.69 0.07
C PHE A 8 -3.48 13.12 0.42
N LYS A 9 -2.93 14.11 -0.29
CA LYS A 9 -1.56 14.61 -0.03
C LYS A 9 -1.41 15.24 1.34
N LEU A 10 -2.44 15.92 1.84
CA LEU A 10 -2.46 16.42 3.21
C LEU A 10 -2.43 15.26 4.22
N GLY A 11 -3.19 14.20 3.97
CA GLY A 11 -3.18 13.01 4.81
C GLY A 11 -1.83 12.29 4.85
N GLU A 12 -1.19 12.15 3.68
CA GLU A 12 0.17 11.63 3.55
C GLU A 12 1.16 12.44 4.41
N PHE A 13 1.10 13.77 4.33
CA PHE A 13 1.95 14.65 5.14
C PHE A 13 1.67 14.54 6.65
N ILE A 14 0.41 14.48 7.06
CA ILE A 14 0.03 14.35 8.47
C ILE A 14 0.65 13.09 9.09
N LEU A 15 0.67 11.98 8.33
CA LEU A 15 1.26 10.72 8.76
C LEU A 15 2.78 10.76 8.77
N ASP A 16 3.40 11.26 7.71
CA ASP A 16 4.86 11.38 7.60
C ASP A 16 5.45 12.24 8.74
N ALA A 17 4.77 13.35 9.07
CA ALA A 17 5.15 14.22 10.17
C ALA A 17 4.68 13.73 11.56
N ALA A 18 3.96 12.61 11.63
CA ALA A 18 3.39 12.03 12.86
C ALA A 18 2.66 13.07 13.73
N LEU A 19 1.82 13.91 13.11
CA LEU A 19 1.18 15.01 13.82
C LEU A 19 0.23 14.48 14.90
N THR A 20 0.24 15.14 16.05
CA THR A 20 -0.75 14.91 17.12
C THR A 20 -2.09 15.55 16.75
N SER A 21 -3.19 15.10 17.38
CA SER A 21 -4.52 15.70 17.17
C SER A 21 -4.53 17.22 17.42
N LYS A 22 -3.76 17.70 18.40
CA LYS A 22 -3.61 19.14 18.67
C LYS A 22 -2.97 19.88 17.49
N GLN A 23 -1.87 19.34 16.94
CA GLN A 23 -1.20 19.92 15.78
C GLN A 23 -2.08 19.87 14.54
N MET A 24 -2.82 18.78 14.33
CA MET A 24 -3.78 18.67 13.25
C MET A 24 -4.88 19.74 13.36
N THR A 25 -5.47 19.95 14.55
CA THR A 25 -6.46 21.02 14.77
C THR A 25 -5.89 22.39 14.37
N THR A 26 -4.70 22.74 14.86
CA THR A 26 -4.05 24.00 14.49
C THR A 26 -3.79 24.09 12.98
N LEU A 27 -3.35 23.02 12.35
CA LEU A 27 -3.13 22.98 10.90
C LEU A 27 -4.43 23.23 10.13
N PHE A 28 -5.54 22.58 10.48
CA PHE A 28 -6.81 22.78 9.82
C PHE A 28 -7.38 24.19 10.04
N GLU A 29 -7.21 24.76 11.23
CA GLU A 29 -7.57 26.16 11.49
C GLU A 29 -6.78 27.12 10.58
N LEU A 30 -5.48 26.88 10.39
CA LEU A 30 -4.63 27.69 9.52
C LEU A 30 -4.97 27.54 8.03
N LEU A 31 -5.42 26.35 7.63
CA LEU A 31 -5.78 26.04 6.24
C LEU A 31 -7.23 26.41 5.91
N THR A 32 -8.05 26.77 6.90
CA THR A 32 -9.43 27.19 6.70
C THR A 32 -9.44 28.55 5.98
N PRO A 33 -10.04 28.64 4.78
CA PRO A 33 -10.11 29.89 4.02
C PRO A 33 -10.84 30.98 4.80
N ASN A 34 -10.16 32.10 5.10
CA ASN A 34 -10.73 33.26 5.79
C ASN A 34 -11.12 34.40 4.82
N SER A 35 -10.92 34.21 3.51
CA SER A 35 -11.21 35.21 2.48
C SER A 35 -11.68 34.59 1.17
N GLU A 36 -12.38 35.36 0.34
CA GLU A 36 -12.87 34.90 -0.98
C GLU A 36 -11.74 34.43 -1.92
N SER A 37 -10.53 35.00 -1.77
CA SER A 37 -9.34 34.63 -2.56
C SER A 37 -8.80 33.23 -2.28
N THR A 38 -9.27 32.54 -1.23
CA THR A 38 -8.79 31.21 -0.83
C THR A 38 -9.83 30.09 -1.01
N GLN A 39 -10.98 30.36 -1.64
CA GLN A 39 -12.03 29.36 -1.89
C GLN A 39 -11.55 28.15 -2.71
N GLY A 40 -10.60 28.32 -3.64
CA GLY A 40 -10.01 27.22 -4.42
C GLY A 40 -9.10 26.29 -3.62
N LEU A 41 -8.78 26.61 -2.36
CA LEU A 41 -7.96 25.79 -1.46
C LEU A 41 -8.81 25.03 -0.43
N ALA A 42 -10.14 25.08 -0.54
CA ALA A 42 -11.04 24.44 0.39
C ALA A 42 -10.78 22.93 0.46
N LEU A 43 -10.37 22.47 1.65
CA LEU A 43 -10.21 21.07 1.99
C LEU A 43 -11.55 20.47 2.39
N THR A 44 -11.74 19.19 2.05
CA THR A 44 -12.92 18.44 2.48
C THR A 44 -12.76 17.98 3.93
N ILE A 45 -11.52 17.67 4.32
CA ILE A 45 -11.14 17.27 5.67
C ILE A 45 -10.87 18.53 6.50
N LYS A 46 -11.65 18.71 7.57
CA LYS A 46 -11.62 19.95 8.36
C LYS A 46 -11.25 19.74 9.83
N SER A 47 -11.18 18.48 10.27
CA SER A 47 -10.87 18.17 11.65
C SER A 47 -10.06 16.87 11.75
N PRO A 48 -9.36 16.66 12.89
CA PRO A 48 -8.66 15.41 13.15
C PRO A 48 -9.60 14.19 13.12
N ARG A 49 -10.86 14.40 13.55
CA ARG A 49 -11.90 13.36 13.50
C ARG A 49 -12.26 13.01 12.07
N ASP A 50 -12.54 14.01 11.22
CA ASP A 50 -12.87 13.77 9.82
C ASP A 50 -11.72 13.06 9.12
N PHE A 51 -10.47 13.46 9.41
CA PHE A 51 -9.28 12.79 8.89
C PHE A 51 -9.26 11.32 9.27
N GLN A 52 -9.46 11.01 10.55
CA GLN A 52 -9.49 9.63 11.04
C GLN A 52 -10.62 8.82 10.38
N GLU A 53 -11.81 9.39 10.23
CA GLU A 53 -12.93 8.70 9.55
C GLU A 53 -12.60 8.39 8.09
N HIS A 54 -11.97 9.31 7.35
CA HIS A 54 -11.52 9.04 5.97
C HIS A 54 -10.41 8.00 5.93
N TRP A 55 -9.53 8.00 6.94
CA TRP A 55 -8.44 7.03 7.07
C TRP A 55 -8.97 5.62 7.35
N ASP A 56 -9.91 5.49 8.28
CA ASP A 56 -10.56 4.22 8.61
C ASP A 56 -11.37 3.69 7.41
N GLN A 57 -12.07 4.58 6.70
CA GLN A 57 -12.73 4.21 5.43
C GLN A 57 -11.73 3.73 4.39
N ALA A 58 -10.56 4.36 4.29
CA ALA A 58 -9.50 3.91 3.38
C ALA A 58 -8.97 2.53 3.76
N ALA A 59 -8.74 2.29 5.05
CA ALA A 59 -8.30 1.00 5.57
C ALA A 59 -9.31 -0.12 5.29
N ASN A 60 -10.62 0.19 5.29
CA ASN A 60 -11.67 -0.77 4.98
C ASN A 60 -11.80 -1.12 3.47
N LEU A 61 -11.09 -0.42 2.58
CA LEU A 61 -11.07 -0.74 1.14
C LEU A 61 -10.10 -1.87 0.78
N ILE A 62 -9.26 -2.28 1.72
CA ILE A 62 -8.27 -3.34 1.56
C ILE A 62 -8.52 -4.44 2.59
N THR A 63 -7.98 -5.63 2.33
CA THR A 63 -8.04 -6.77 3.25
C THR A 63 -7.67 -6.31 4.67
N PRO A 64 -8.53 -6.53 5.67
CA PRO A 64 -8.24 -6.13 7.05
C PRO A 64 -7.18 -7.04 7.67
N PHE A 65 -6.48 -6.53 8.68
CA PHE A 65 -5.58 -7.36 9.48
C PHE A 65 -6.39 -8.38 10.30
N GLU A 66 -5.96 -9.63 10.25
CA GLU A 66 -6.48 -10.71 11.08
C GLU A 66 -5.58 -10.90 12.29
N LYS A 67 -6.21 -10.92 13.47
CA LYS A 67 -5.50 -11.26 14.71
C LYS A 67 -5.44 -12.78 14.86
N SER A 68 -4.24 -13.33 14.79
CA SER A 68 -3.96 -14.73 15.12
C SER A 68 -3.15 -14.82 16.41
N THR A 69 -3.24 -15.98 17.08
CA THR A 69 -2.50 -16.27 18.30
C THR A 69 -1.53 -17.40 18.01
N ILE A 70 -0.24 -17.13 18.17
CA ILE A 70 0.82 -18.11 17.92
C ILE A 70 1.46 -18.48 19.24
N THR A 71 1.49 -19.77 19.55
CA THR A 71 2.20 -20.29 20.72
C THR A 71 3.48 -20.96 20.25
N VAL A 72 4.61 -20.48 20.74
CA VAL A 72 5.94 -20.98 20.39
C VAL A 72 6.66 -21.42 21.68
N PRO A 73 7.25 -22.63 21.73
CA PRO A 73 8.06 -23.04 22.85
C PRO A 73 9.38 -22.24 22.83
N LEU A 74 9.55 -21.35 23.80
CA LEU A 74 10.77 -20.54 23.96
C LEU A 74 11.42 -20.85 25.32
N CYS A 75 12.64 -21.36 25.29
CA CYS A 75 13.40 -21.76 26.49
C CYS A 75 12.63 -22.74 27.39
N GLY A 76 11.94 -23.72 26.79
CA GLY A 76 11.18 -24.73 27.53
C GLY A 76 9.89 -24.21 28.19
N ARG A 77 9.45 -22.99 27.84
CA ARG A 77 8.14 -22.46 28.23
C ARG A 77 7.37 -22.07 26.98
N ASP A 78 6.09 -22.43 26.95
CA ASP A 78 5.19 -21.97 25.91
C ASP A 78 4.94 -20.48 26.07
N LYS A 79 5.29 -19.70 25.04
CA LYS A 79 4.99 -18.27 24.97
C LYS A 79 3.98 -18.02 23.88
N THR A 80 2.94 -17.30 24.24
CA THR A 80 1.84 -16.95 23.35
C THR A 80 1.96 -15.50 22.91
N PHE A 81 1.88 -15.27 21.60
CA PHE A 81 1.96 -13.96 20.98
C PHE A 81 0.71 -13.69 20.15
N ASN A 82 0.14 -12.50 20.33
CA ASN A 82 -0.87 -11.99 19.42
C ASN A 82 -0.16 -11.40 18.21
N VAL A 83 -0.44 -11.93 17.03
CA VAL A 83 0.14 -11.48 15.76
C VAL A 83 -1.00 -10.96 14.90
N TYR A 84 -0.81 -9.78 14.32
CA TYR A 84 -1.72 -9.24 13.32
C TYR A 84 -1.09 -9.50 11.95
N GLN A 85 -1.81 -10.21 11.09
CA GLN A 85 -1.32 -10.61 9.78
C GLN A 85 -2.35 -10.28 8.70
N TRP A 86 -1.87 -10.01 7.49
CA TRP A 86 -2.72 -9.99 6.32
C TRP A 86 -2.75 -11.36 5.67
N ASN A 87 -3.93 -11.78 5.23
CA ASN A 87 -4.02 -12.88 4.29
C ASN A 87 -3.44 -12.40 2.94
N LEU A 88 -2.18 -12.73 2.69
CA LEU A 88 -1.45 -12.28 1.50
C LEU A 88 -2.13 -12.70 0.20
N TRP A 89 -2.81 -13.85 0.18
CA TRP A 89 -3.50 -14.32 -1.01
C TRP A 89 -4.75 -13.50 -1.31
N THR A 90 -5.60 -13.27 -0.30
CA THR A 90 -6.78 -12.40 -0.44
C THR A 90 -6.38 -10.99 -0.84
N TRP A 91 -5.37 -10.43 -0.17
CA TRP A 91 -4.85 -9.10 -0.48
C TRP A 91 -4.31 -9.01 -1.91
N ALA A 92 -3.52 -10.00 -2.35
CA ALA A 92 -3.03 -10.03 -3.73
C ALA A 92 -4.17 -10.09 -4.75
N LEU A 93 -5.19 -10.92 -4.51
CA LEU A 93 -6.36 -11.01 -5.38
C LEU A 93 -7.13 -9.69 -5.46
N GLU A 94 -7.32 -8.98 -4.34
CA GLU A 94 -7.97 -7.66 -4.34
C GLU A 94 -7.22 -6.64 -5.20
N LEU A 95 -5.89 -6.65 -5.15
CA LEU A 95 -5.08 -5.75 -5.98
C LEU A 95 -5.18 -6.09 -7.46
N ILE A 96 -5.12 -7.39 -7.80
CA ILE A 96 -5.21 -7.90 -9.17
C ILE A 96 -6.60 -7.64 -9.77
N GLN A 97 -7.65 -7.75 -8.96
CA GLN A 97 -9.03 -7.54 -9.40
C GLN A 97 -9.41 -6.05 -9.47
N ASN A 98 -8.57 -5.15 -8.96
CA ASN A 98 -8.83 -3.72 -9.04
C ASN A 98 -8.56 -3.22 -10.46
N PRO A 99 -9.58 -2.79 -11.23
CA PRO A 99 -9.40 -2.41 -12.64
C PRO A 99 -8.53 -1.16 -12.84
N THR A 100 -8.28 -0.39 -11.78
CA THR A 100 -7.36 0.76 -11.82
C THR A 100 -5.90 0.31 -11.67
N LEU A 101 -5.64 -0.78 -10.96
CA LEU A 101 -4.29 -1.28 -10.69
C LEU A 101 -3.88 -2.40 -11.64
N GLU A 102 -4.83 -3.25 -12.04
CA GLU A 102 -4.63 -4.39 -12.93
C GLU A 102 -3.75 -4.06 -14.16
N PRO A 103 -3.95 -2.94 -14.88
CA PRO A 103 -3.16 -2.63 -16.07
C PRO A 103 -1.69 -2.29 -15.78
N HIS A 104 -1.34 -2.08 -14.51
CA HIS A 104 0.00 -1.74 -14.05
C HIS A 104 0.76 -2.94 -13.48
N PHE A 105 0.14 -4.12 -13.41
CA PHE A 105 0.82 -5.35 -13.01
C PHE A 105 1.68 -5.92 -14.14
N PHE A 106 2.87 -6.38 -13.77
CA PHE A 106 3.77 -7.12 -14.66
C PHE A 106 3.55 -8.62 -14.44
N TRP A 107 2.93 -9.26 -15.42
CA TRP A 107 2.60 -10.69 -15.39
C TRP A 107 3.70 -11.58 -15.97
N ASP A 108 4.46 -11.01 -16.90
CA ASP A 108 5.56 -11.71 -17.53
C ASP A 108 6.85 -11.53 -16.72
N GLY A 109 7.49 -12.66 -16.44
CA GLY A 109 8.87 -12.69 -15.98
C GLY A 109 9.78 -12.03 -17.02
N VAL A 110 10.62 -11.09 -16.60
CA VAL A 110 11.55 -10.41 -17.49
C VAL A 110 12.97 -10.46 -16.95
N GLN A 111 13.87 -10.89 -17.80
CA GLN A 111 15.26 -10.95 -17.45
C GLN A 111 15.98 -9.60 -17.69
N LEU A 112 16.22 -8.79 -16.64
CA LEU A 112 17.02 -7.54 -16.75
C LEU A 112 18.56 -7.72 -16.66
N SER A 113 19.29 -7.01 -17.52
CA SER A 113 20.77 -6.96 -17.48
C SER A 113 21.30 -5.55 -17.78
N LYS A 114 22.42 -5.18 -17.16
CA LYS A 114 23.08 -3.88 -17.35
C LYS A 114 24.54 -4.07 -17.75
N TRP A 115 25.02 -3.27 -18.70
CA TRP A 115 26.44 -3.22 -19.07
C TRP A 115 27.25 -2.52 -17.98
N ASN A 116 28.29 -3.18 -17.46
CA ASN A 116 29.16 -2.63 -16.42
C ASN A 116 30.51 -2.09 -16.94
N GLY A 117 30.68 -1.99 -18.26
CA GLY A 117 31.95 -1.62 -18.89
C GLY A 117 32.76 -2.82 -19.40
N LYS A 118 32.44 -4.05 -18.97
CA LYS A 118 33.13 -5.28 -19.37
C LYS A 118 32.16 -6.39 -19.82
N ALA A 119 31.04 -6.54 -19.14
CA ALA A 119 30.03 -7.55 -19.41
C ALA A 119 28.64 -7.01 -19.10
N PHE A 120 27.62 -7.69 -19.65
CA PHE A 120 26.25 -7.55 -19.17
C PHE A 120 26.09 -8.38 -17.89
N GLU A 121 25.73 -7.72 -16.80
CA GLU A 121 25.45 -8.37 -15.52
C GLU A 121 23.95 -8.38 -15.24
N ARG A 122 23.46 -9.53 -14.75
CA ARG A 122 22.07 -9.74 -14.32
C ARG A 122 21.82 -8.97 -13.03
N PHE A 123 20.65 -8.38 -12.89
CA PHE A 123 20.19 -7.81 -11.63
C PHE A 123 18.69 -8.02 -11.45
N ILE A 124 18.23 -7.86 -10.21
CA ILE A 124 16.83 -7.95 -9.81
C ILE A 124 16.44 -6.56 -9.31
N ASP A 125 15.37 -6.02 -9.88
CA ASP A 125 14.78 -4.73 -9.49
C ASP A 125 13.45 -4.97 -8.78
N GLU A 126 12.58 -5.73 -9.45
CA GLU A 126 11.26 -6.12 -8.97
C GLU A 126 11.10 -7.65 -8.96
N PRO A 127 10.13 -8.23 -8.22
CA PRO A 127 9.94 -9.68 -8.14
C PRO A 127 9.77 -10.39 -9.50
N TRP A 128 9.09 -9.75 -10.47
CA TRP A 128 8.93 -10.26 -11.84
C TRP A 128 10.23 -10.26 -12.65
N THR A 129 11.30 -9.65 -12.15
CA THR A 129 12.62 -9.66 -12.80
C THR A 129 13.55 -10.77 -12.32
N ALA A 130 13.12 -11.51 -11.30
CA ALA A 130 13.89 -12.59 -10.69
C ALA A 130 13.89 -13.86 -11.56
N GLN A 131 14.99 -14.62 -11.47
CA GLN A 131 15.16 -15.87 -12.22
C GLN A 131 14.05 -16.88 -11.92
N ALA A 132 13.62 -16.97 -10.66
CA ALA A 132 12.56 -17.89 -10.26
C ALA A 132 11.23 -17.63 -10.99
N PHE A 133 10.87 -16.36 -11.22
CA PHE A 133 9.66 -16.01 -11.95
C PHE A 133 9.79 -16.38 -13.43
N TRP A 134 10.93 -16.05 -14.04
CA TRP A 134 11.25 -16.45 -15.42
C TRP A 134 11.18 -17.98 -15.60
N ASP A 135 11.77 -18.73 -14.66
CA ASP A 135 11.77 -20.19 -14.74
C ASP A 135 10.38 -20.77 -14.60
N LEU A 136 9.54 -20.21 -13.72
CA LEU A 136 8.13 -20.59 -13.59
C LEU A 136 7.36 -20.36 -14.90
N GLN A 137 7.60 -19.26 -15.60
CA GLN A 137 6.93 -18.97 -16.86
C GLN A 137 7.43 -19.85 -18.01
N VAL A 138 8.73 -20.07 -18.12
CA VAL A 138 9.34 -20.79 -19.26
C VAL A 138 9.28 -22.31 -19.08
N HIS A 139 9.34 -22.80 -17.85
CA HIS A 139 9.42 -24.23 -17.54
C HIS A 139 8.21 -24.76 -16.78
N GLY A 140 7.38 -23.88 -16.20
CA GLY A 140 6.09 -24.26 -15.65
C GLY A 140 5.02 -24.25 -16.75
N ASN A 141 4.19 -25.30 -16.81
CA ASN A 141 2.94 -25.27 -17.58
C ASN A 141 1.95 -24.32 -16.88
N ILE A 142 2.14 -23.01 -17.04
CA ILE A 142 1.17 -22.02 -16.57
C ILE A 142 0.11 -21.87 -17.67
N ILE A 143 -1.05 -22.50 -17.45
CA ILE A 143 -2.25 -22.19 -18.22
C ILE A 143 -2.64 -20.77 -17.86
N ALA A 144 -2.49 -19.84 -18.81
CA ALA A 144 -2.99 -18.48 -18.66
C ALA A 144 -4.50 -18.56 -18.39
N VAL A 145 -4.93 -18.28 -17.16
CA VAL A 145 -6.33 -18.11 -16.85
C VAL A 145 -6.71 -16.74 -17.37
N SER A 146 -7.19 -16.70 -18.62
CA SER A 146 -7.87 -15.54 -19.18
C SER A 146 -9.08 -15.23 -18.29
N MET A 147 -9.01 -14.15 -17.51
CA MET A 147 -10.19 -13.62 -16.84
C MET A 147 -10.98 -12.82 -17.88
N ASN A 148 -12.10 -13.40 -18.33
CA ASN A 148 -13.13 -12.72 -19.12
C ASN A 148 -14.06 -11.91 -18.21
#